data_AF-A0ABC8TB04-F1
#
_entry.id   AF-A0ABC8TB04-F1
#
_cell.length_a   1.000
_cell.length_b   1.000
_cell.length_c   1.000
_cell.angle_alpha   90.00
_cell.angle_beta   90.00
_cell.angle_gamma   90.00
#
_symmetry.space_group_name_H-M   'P 1'
#
loop_
_entity.id
_entity.type
_entity.pdbx_description
1 polymer ?
#
loop_
_entity_poly.entity_id
_entity_poly.type
_entity_poly.pdbx_seq_one_letter_code
_entity_poly.pdbx_strand_id
1 'polypeptide(L)'
;MECKTFEIKLISATNLSDVREKFKMKVYAEVTIAGNAKTRKRTLIDKAGETNPTWNVTMQYMIGELAVQNEGIEEVITLYCKRKLGDRFIGEVRTPIKQLYEQHANANGGSANILTRQVQSSIGISQGELKFSFGFGETVTIERPSRRKKMLTAGAVLLLNLTISTVLGQVIEIPLFMDAGRGVDFMIEQMIEKALPVPEFVC
;
A
#
# COMPACT_ATOMS: atom_id res chain seq x y z
N MET A 1 -18.06 -7.04 4.45
CA MET A 1 -17.57 -6.20 3.34
C MET A 1 -17.09 -7.15 2.28
N GLU A 2 -17.54 -6.97 1.05
CA GLU A 2 -17.09 -7.78 -0.08
C GLU A 2 -15.76 -7.23 -0.55
N CYS A 3 -14.76 -8.11 -0.57
CA CYS A 3 -13.40 -7.80 -0.97
C CYS A 3 -12.96 -8.75 -2.07
N LYS A 4 -12.06 -8.31 -2.92
CA LYS A 4 -11.48 -9.12 -3.97
C LYS A 4 -9.96 -9.10 -3.83
N THR A 5 -9.33 -10.22 -4.18
CA THR A 5 -7.87 -10.25 -4.28
C THR A 5 -7.45 -9.50 -5.54
N PHE A 6 -6.60 -8.48 -5.39
CA PHE A 6 -5.91 -7.82 -6.49
C PHE A 6 -4.44 -8.25 -6.46
N GLU A 7 -4.03 -8.99 -7.49
CA GLU A 7 -2.65 -9.44 -7.64
C GLU A 7 -1.93 -8.58 -8.68
N ILE A 8 -0.73 -8.12 -8.34
CA ILE A 8 0.16 -7.41 -9.24
C ILE A 8 1.56 -8.01 -9.19
N LYS A 9 2.11 -8.32 -10.36
CA LYS A 9 3.48 -8.79 -10.53
C LYS A 9 4.32 -7.72 -11.23
N LEU A 10 5.26 -7.15 -10.51
CA LEU A 10 6.25 -6.24 -11.07
C LEU A 10 7.34 -7.04 -11.76
N ILE A 11 7.46 -6.88 -13.08
CA ILE A 11 8.36 -7.67 -13.92
C ILE A 11 9.71 -6.94 -14.02
N SER A 12 9.70 -5.80 -14.69
CA SER A 12 10.92 -5.04 -15.02
C SER A 12 10.60 -3.60 -15.38
N ALA A 13 11.64 -2.76 -15.42
CA ALA A 13 11.58 -1.48 -16.12
C ALA A 13 12.75 -1.35 -17.08
N THR A 14 12.62 -0.50 -18.10
CA THR A 14 13.63 -0.30 -19.14
C THR A 14 13.80 1.17 -19.47
N ASN A 15 15.03 1.57 -19.79
CA ASN A 15 15.39 2.91 -20.21
C ASN A 15 14.96 4.01 -19.21
N LEU A 16 15.11 3.75 -17.91
CA LEU A 16 14.84 4.74 -16.87
C LEU A 16 15.85 5.89 -16.91
N SER A 17 15.41 7.09 -16.54
CA SER A 17 16.28 8.25 -16.35
C SER A 17 17.35 7.96 -15.31
N ASP A 18 18.60 8.22 -15.66
CA ASP A 18 19.69 8.11 -14.70
C ASP A 18 19.69 9.32 -13.76
N VAL A 19 19.25 9.10 -12.51
CA VAL A 19 19.22 10.13 -11.46
C VAL A 19 20.52 10.16 -10.64
N ARG A 20 21.55 9.40 -11.06
CA ARG A 20 22.88 9.36 -10.47
C ARG A 20 23.95 9.73 -11.52
N GLU A 21 24.60 10.87 -11.32
CA GLU A 21 25.67 11.33 -12.24
C GLU A 21 26.98 10.53 -12.17
N LYS A 22 27.27 9.84 -11.05
CA LYS A 22 28.60 9.25 -10.79
C LYS A 22 28.59 7.80 -10.27
N PHE A 23 27.43 7.21 -9.98
CA PHE A 23 27.35 5.87 -9.38
C PHE A 23 26.24 5.04 -10.03
N LYS A 24 26.40 3.72 -10.04
CA LYS A 24 25.38 2.79 -10.55
C LYS A 24 24.02 3.01 -9.90
N MET A 25 22.97 2.98 -10.71
CA MET A 25 21.58 2.99 -10.28
C MET A 25 21.24 1.68 -9.55
N LYS A 26 20.63 1.81 -8.36
CA LYS A 26 20.12 0.68 -7.57
C LYS A 26 18.64 0.89 -7.36
N VAL A 27 17.79 0.15 -8.07
CA VAL A 27 16.38 0.50 -8.22
C VAL A 27 15.47 -0.47 -7.48
N TYR A 28 14.51 0.06 -6.75
CA TYR A 28 13.38 -0.70 -6.24
C TYR A 28 12.08 -0.01 -6.63
N ALA A 29 11.00 -0.77 -6.63
CA ALA A 29 9.66 -0.28 -6.90
C ALA A 29 8.81 -0.38 -5.63
N GLU A 30 7.85 0.52 -5.51
CA GLU A 30 6.88 0.56 -4.43
C GLU A 30 5.49 0.68 -5.01
N VAL A 31 4.56 -0.15 -4.54
CA VAL A 31 3.16 -0.11 -4.94
C VAL A 31 2.32 0.43 -3.78
N THR A 32 1.48 1.41 -4.07
CA THR A 32 0.48 1.95 -3.16
C THR A 32 -0.88 1.99 -3.85
N ILE A 33 -1.94 1.74 -3.07
CA ILE A 33 -3.31 1.71 -3.56
C ILE A 33 -4.10 2.85 -2.91
N ALA A 34 -4.93 3.54 -3.68
CA ALA A 34 -5.82 4.61 -3.21
C ALA A 34 -5.09 5.76 -2.48
N GLY A 35 -3.81 6.00 -2.81
CA GLY A 35 -2.97 6.96 -2.09
C GLY A 35 -2.72 6.63 -0.60
N ASN A 36 -3.07 5.42 -0.16
CA ASN A 36 -2.99 5.04 1.24
C ASN A 36 -1.61 4.44 1.57
N ALA A 37 -0.82 5.17 2.37
CA ALA A 37 0.51 4.73 2.78
C ALA A 37 0.54 3.40 3.56
N LYS A 38 -0.57 2.98 4.18
CA LYS A 38 -0.68 1.68 4.88
C LYS A 38 -0.68 0.49 3.92
N THR A 39 -0.98 0.71 2.63
CA THR A 39 -0.98 -0.32 1.58
C THR A 39 0.37 -0.47 0.88
N ARG A 40 1.37 0.28 1.33
CA ARG A 40 2.69 0.29 0.71
C ARG A 40 3.35 -1.08 0.75
N LYS A 41 3.72 -1.61 -0.42
CA LYS A 41 4.57 -2.80 -0.55
C LYS A 41 5.74 -2.48 -1.48
N ARG A 42 6.90 -3.07 -1.21
CA ARG A 42 8.16 -2.76 -1.92
C ARG A 42 8.80 -4.01 -2.47
N THR A 43 9.47 -3.85 -3.61
CA THR A 43 10.34 -4.89 -4.16
C THR A 43 11.68 -4.92 -3.43
N LEU A 44 12.44 -6.00 -3.62
CA LEU A 44 13.87 -5.98 -3.32
C LEU A 44 14.59 -5.02 -4.27
N ILE A 45 15.72 -4.48 -3.81
CA ILE A 45 16.53 -3.57 -4.59
C ILE A 45 17.32 -4.36 -5.63
N ASP A 46 17.11 -4.05 -6.91
CA ASP A 46 18.01 -4.49 -7.97
C ASP A 46 19.28 -3.63 -7.93
N LYS A 47 20.42 -4.28 -7.80
CA LYS A 47 21.74 -3.64 -7.71
C LYS A 47 22.53 -3.70 -9.02
N ALA A 48 22.03 -4.45 -10.01
CA ALA A 48 22.76 -4.78 -11.23
C ALA A 48 22.09 -4.24 -12.49
N GLY A 49 20.75 -4.16 -12.55
CA GLY A 49 20.03 -3.71 -13.74
C GLY A 49 20.20 -2.23 -14.10
N GLU A 50 20.72 -1.40 -13.20
CA GLU A 50 20.94 0.03 -13.41
C GLU A 50 19.67 0.77 -13.90
N THR A 51 19.64 1.25 -15.15
CA THR A 51 18.46 1.89 -15.77
C THR A 51 17.45 0.89 -16.33
N ASN A 52 17.73 -0.42 -16.25
CA ASN A 52 16.92 -1.52 -16.73
C ASN A 52 16.67 -2.58 -15.63
N PRO A 53 16.06 -2.21 -14.49
CA PRO A 53 15.93 -3.13 -13.36
C PRO A 53 14.93 -4.27 -13.61
N THR A 54 15.15 -5.40 -12.95
CA THR A 54 14.25 -6.57 -12.97
C THR A 54 13.96 -7.05 -11.55
N TRP A 55 12.69 -7.28 -11.22
CA TRP A 55 12.28 -7.73 -9.89
C TRP A 55 11.54 -9.08 -9.90
N ASN A 56 10.68 -9.32 -10.89
CA ASN A 56 9.87 -10.54 -11.00
C ASN A 56 9.15 -10.94 -9.69
N VAL A 57 8.56 -9.97 -8.99
CA VAL A 57 7.93 -10.19 -7.69
C VAL A 57 6.43 -9.92 -7.75
N THR A 58 5.66 -10.79 -7.11
CA THR A 58 4.21 -10.70 -7.00
C THR A 58 3.82 -10.11 -5.65
N MET A 59 2.86 -9.19 -5.66
CA MET A 59 2.24 -8.57 -4.49
C MET A 59 0.74 -8.76 -4.58
N GLN A 60 0.11 -9.07 -3.45
CA GLN A 60 -1.34 -9.28 -3.38
C GLN A 60 -1.98 -8.27 -2.43
N TYR A 61 -3.14 -7.77 -2.80
CA TYR A 61 -3.93 -6.81 -2.03
C TYR A 61 -5.35 -7.35 -1.86
N MET A 62 -6.01 -6.99 -0.75
CA MET A 62 -7.46 -7.14 -0.66
C MET A 62 -8.08 -5.77 -0.90
N ILE A 63 -8.86 -5.64 -1.96
CA ILE A 63 -9.54 -4.39 -2.29
C ILE A 63 -11.03 -4.57 -2.12
N GLY A 64 -11.74 -3.54 -1.65
CA GLY A 64 -13.19 -3.57 -1.54
C GLY A 64 -13.85 -3.51 -2.92
N GLU A 65 -15.07 -4.03 -3.05
CA GLU A 65 -15.85 -3.98 -4.30
C GLU A 65 -16.01 -2.55 -4.86
N LEU A 66 -16.12 -1.55 -3.97
CA LEU A 66 -16.20 -0.14 -4.40
C LEU A 66 -14.93 0.37 -5.09
N ALA A 67 -13.78 -0.27 -4.87
CA ALA A 67 -12.51 0.14 -5.48
C ALA A 67 -12.43 -0.18 -6.97
N VAL A 68 -13.08 -1.27 -7.40
CA VAL A 68 -13.10 -1.66 -8.82
C VAL A 68 -14.15 -0.88 -9.62
N GLN A 69 -15.07 -0.19 -8.95
CA GLN A 69 -16.12 0.62 -9.59
C GLN A 69 -15.77 2.11 -9.66
N ASN A 70 -14.79 2.56 -8.87
CA ASN A 70 -14.43 3.96 -8.72
C ASN A 70 -13.19 4.34 -9.55
N GLU A 71 -13.33 5.35 -10.41
CA GLU A 71 -12.24 5.87 -11.25
C GLU A 71 -11.16 6.63 -10.46
N GLY A 72 -11.50 7.17 -9.30
CA GLY A 72 -10.55 7.91 -8.45
C GLY A 72 -9.62 7.02 -7.63
N ILE A 73 -9.77 5.70 -7.70
CA ILE A 73 -8.93 4.76 -6.98
C ILE A 73 -7.82 4.27 -7.89
N GLU A 74 -6.63 4.81 -7.67
CA GLU A 74 -5.44 4.49 -8.43
C GLU A 74 -4.56 3.48 -7.71
N GLU A 75 -3.99 2.59 -8.51
CA GLU A 75 -2.76 1.88 -8.23
C GLU A 75 -1.59 2.75 -8.67
N VAL A 76 -0.64 2.98 -7.77
CA VAL A 76 0.52 3.85 -8.01
C VAL A 76 1.80 3.05 -7.76
N ILE A 77 2.57 2.85 -8.83
CA ILE A 77 3.89 2.22 -8.79
C ILE A 77 4.94 3.31 -8.86
N THR A 78 5.65 3.53 -7.76
CA THR A 78 6.73 4.51 -7.69
C THR A 78 8.09 3.83 -7.73
N LEU A 79 8.98 4.31 -8.59
CA LEU A 79 10.35 3.84 -8.76
C LEU A 79 11.33 4.75 -8.00
N TYR A 80 12.21 4.12 -7.23
CA TYR A 80 13.21 4.82 -6.43
C TYR A 80 14.61 4.27 -6.66
N CYS A 81 15.59 5.17 -6.68
CA CYS A 81 16.99 4.83 -6.59
C CYS A 81 17.45 4.82 -5.12
N LYS A 82 17.81 3.64 -4.60
CA LYS A 82 18.36 3.47 -3.25
C LYS A 82 19.69 4.21 -3.12
N ARG A 83 19.86 5.06 -2.10
CA ARG A 83 21.14 5.74 -1.80
C ARG A 83 21.46 5.68 -0.30
N LYS A 84 22.68 6.09 0.07
CA LYS A 84 23.09 6.22 1.47
C LYS A 84 22.41 7.42 2.16
N LEU A 85 22.27 8.53 1.43
CA LEU A 85 21.68 9.77 1.93
C LEU A 85 20.36 10.05 1.19
N GLY A 86 19.31 9.33 1.59
CA GLY A 86 17.96 9.49 1.04
C GLY A 86 17.76 8.89 -0.35
N ASP A 87 16.73 8.08 -0.49
CA ASP A 87 16.40 7.45 -1.77
C ASP A 87 15.85 8.51 -2.74
N ARG A 88 16.29 8.47 -3.99
CA ARG A 88 15.86 9.43 -5.02
C ARG A 88 14.66 8.88 -5.76
N PHE A 89 13.63 9.70 -5.91
CA PHE A 89 12.53 9.42 -6.84
C PHE A 89 13.05 9.38 -8.28
N ILE A 90 12.60 8.41 -9.06
CA ILE A 90 12.90 8.28 -10.49
C ILE A 90 11.67 8.68 -11.29
N GLY A 91 10.54 8.07 -10.96
CA GLY A 91 9.27 8.28 -11.64
C GLY A 91 8.19 7.36 -11.10
N GLU A 92 6.97 7.53 -11.59
CA GLU A 92 5.84 6.72 -11.21
C GLU A 92 4.91 6.38 -12.38
N VAL A 93 4.14 5.31 -12.20
CA VAL A 93 3.02 4.93 -13.05
C VAL A 93 1.77 4.95 -12.19
N ARG A 94 0.72 5.60 -12.69
CA ARG A 94 -0.60 5.63 -12.07
C ARG A 94 -1.58 4.93 -12.98
N THR A 95 -2.33 3.99 -12.43
CA THR A 95 -3.37 3.28 -13.18
C THR A 95 -4.64 3.17 -12.35
N PRO A 96 -5.80 3.63 -12.85
CA PRO A 96 -7.08 3.39 -12.17
C PRO A 96 -7.35 1.89 -12.01
N ILE A 97 -7.72 1.45 -10.80
CA ILE A 97 -8.04 0.04 -10.54
C ILE A 97 -9.22 -0.42 -11.38
N LYS A 98 -10.24 0.43 -11.56
CA LYS A 98 -11.36 0.16 -12.46
C LYS A 98 -10.91 -0.23 -13.87
N GLN A 99 -9.94 0.50 -14.43
CA GLN A 99 -9.42 0.22 -15.77
C GLN A 99 -8.74 -1.16 -15.83
N LEU A 100 -7.94 -1.49 -14.81
CA LEU A 100 -7.33 -2.82 -14.70
C LEU A 100 -8.41 -3.90 -14.59
N TYR A 101 -9.46 -3.66 -13.79
CA TYR A 101 -10.54 -4.60 -13.60
C TYR A 101 -11.34 -4.87 -14.88
N GLU A 102 -11.73 -3.83 -15.60
CA GLU A 102 -12.44 -3.95 -16.89
C GLU A 102 -11.57 -4.67 -17.93
N GLN A 103 -10.27 -4.35 -17.99
CA GLN A 103 -9.35 -5.06 -18.87
C GLN A 103 -9.24 -6.54 -18.52
N HIS A 104 -9.21 -6.88 -17.22
CA HIS A 104 -9.18 -8.26 -16.75
C HIS A 104 -10.48 -9.00 -17.09
N ALA A 105 -11.64 -8.37 -16.90
CA ALA A 105 -12.95 -8.98 -17.16
C ALA A 105 -13.19 -9.23 -18.66
N ASN A 106 -12.66 -8.37 -19.53
CA ASN A 106 -12.77 -8.51 -20.99
C ASN A 106 -11.75 -9.50 -21.58
N ALA A 107 -10.70 -9.86 -20.85
CA ALA A 107 -9.74 -10.86 -21.27
C ALA A 107 -10.35 -12.25 -21.08
N ASN A 108 -10.86 -12.84 -22.17
CA ASN A 108 -11.46 -14.18 -22.21
C ASN A 108 -10.48 -15.31 -21.78
N GLY A 109 -10.18 -15.40 -20.47
CA GLY A 109 -9.69 -16.59 -19.78
C GLY A 109 -8.31 -17.17 -20.14
N GLY A 110 -7.47 -16.51 -20.95
CA GLY A 110 -6.28 -17.18 -21.51
C GLY A 110 -4.89 -16.61 -21.17
N SER A 111 -4.74 -15.30 -21.02
CA SER A 111 -3.42 -14.65 -20.94
C SER A 111 -3.30 -13.74 -19.73
N ALA A 112 -2.19 -13.85 -19.00
CA ALA A 112 -1.84 -12.89 -17.95
C ALA A 112 -1.93 -11.46 -18.51
N ASN A 113 -2.66 -10.58 -17.81
CA ASN A 113 -2.82 -9.19 -18.26
C ASN A 113 -1.49 -8.46 -18.05
N ILE A 114 -0.62 -8.55 -19.05
CA ILE A 114 0.68 -7.86 -19.06
C ILE A 114 0.44 -6.45 -19.60
N LEU A 115 0.96 -5.47 -18.88
CA LEU A 115 0.85 -4.06 -19.20
C LEU A 115 2.24 -3.42 -19.21
N THR A 116 2.48 -2.60 -20.21
CA THR A 116 3.66 -1.73 -20.29
C THR A 116 3.19 -0.29 -20.24
N ARG A 117 3.71 0.50 -19.29
CA ARG A 117 3.33 1.90 -19.08
C ARG A 117 4.56 2.78 -19.06
N GLN A 118 4.42 3.99 -19.60
CA GLN A 118 5.48 5.00 -19.55
C GLN A 118 5.63 5.51 -18.12
N VAL A 119 6.87 5.55 -17.64
CA VAL A 119 7.20 6.08 -16.32
C VAL A 119 7.21 7.60 -16.39
N GLN A 120 6.41 8.26 -15.54
CA GLN A 120 6.35 9.71 -15.47
C GLN A 120 7.29 10.24 -14.40
N SER A 121 8.16 11.16 -14.76
CA SER A 121 8.99 11.91 -13.80
C SER A 121 8.15 12.93 -13.02
N SER A 122 8.74 13.56 -12.00
CA SER A 122 8.05 14.56 -11.16
C SER A 122 7.64 15.81 -11.93
N ILE A 123 8.21 16.04 -13.11
CA ILE A 123 7.90 17.16 -14.02
C ILE A 123 7.00 16.74 -15.19
N GLY A 124 6.43 15.52 -15.15
CA GLY A 124 5.49 15.03 -16.17
C GLY A 124 6.15 14.60 -17.49
N ILE A 125 7.47 14.49 -17.55
CA ILE A 125 8.16 13.94 -18.72
C ILE A 125 8.15 12.42 -18.61
N SER A 126 7.66 11.76 -19.66
CA SER A 126 7.69 10.31 -19.83
C SER A 126 9.09 9.83 -20.17
N GLN A 127 9.69 8.99 -19.32
CA GLN A 127 11.03 8.44 -19.52
C GLN A 127 11.15 7.00 -19.02
N GLY A 128 11.32 6.10 -19.97
CA GLY A 128 11.39 4.66 -19.69
C GLY A 128 10.02 4.02 -19.53
N GLU A 129 10.03 2.71 -19.46
CA GLU A 129 8.83 1.88 -19.47
C GLU A 129 8.85 0.92 -18.30
N LEU A 130 7.71 0.77 -17.64
CA LEU A 130 7.47 -0.19 -16.59
C LEU A 130 6.58 -1.31 -17.12
N LYS A 131 7.06 -2.55 -17.01
CA LYS A 131 6.35 -3.76 -17.37
C LYS A 131 5.89 -4.48 -16.11
N PHE A 132 4.60 -4.74 -16.02
CA PHE A 132 4.00 -5.50 -14.93
C PHE A 132 2.85 -6.35 -15.46
N SER A 133 2.38 -7.30 -14.67
CA SER A 133 1.12 -7.99 -14.94
C SER A 133 0.20 -7.91 -13.75
N PHE A 134 -1.10 -8.08 -13.98
CA PHE A 134 -2.09 -8.01 -12.92
C PHE A 134 -3.23 -9.02 -13.12
N GLY A 135 -3.99 -9.25 -12.05
CA GLY A 135 -5.15 -10.10 -12.04
C GLY A 135 -6.06 -9.83 -10.84
N PHE A 136 -7.31 -10.25 -10.96
CA PHE A 136 -8.29 -10.17 -9.89
C PHE A 136 -8.81 -11.57 -9.57
N GLY A 137 -8.91 -11.88 -8.27
CA GLY A 137 -9.39 -13.17 -7.78
C GLY A 137 -10.89 -13.20 -7.49
N GLU A 138 -11.30 -14.26 -6.80
CA GLU A 138 -12.67 -14.39 -6.31
C GLU A 138 -13.00 -13.37 -5.21
N THR A 139 -14.29 -13.07 -5.07
CA THR A 139 -14.79 -12.19 -4.00
C THR A 139 -14.90 -12.96 -2.69
N VAL A 140 -14.34 -12.40 -1.62
CA VAL A 140 -14.37 -12.91 -0.25
C VAL A 140 -15.17 -11.94 0.62
N THR A 141 -16.10 -12.46 1.40
CA THR A 141 -16.82 -11.67 2.40
C THR A 141 -16.01 -11.60 3.69
N ILE A 142 -15.54 -10.41 4.03
CA ILE A 142 -14.81 -10.16 5.29
C ILE A 142 -15.78 -9.55 6.31
N GLU A 143 -15.91 -10.17 7.48
CA GLU A 143 -16.64 -9.58 8.60
C GLU A 143 -15.85 -8.39 9.17
N ARG A 144 -16.42 -7.18 9.11
CA ARG A 144 -15.83 -6.02 9.80
C ARG A 144 -15.98 -6.25 11.31
N PRO A 145 -14.90 -6.27 12.11
CA PRO A 145 -15.05 -6.32 13.57
C PRO A 145 -15.79 -5.07 14.02
N SER A 146 -16.95 -5.25 14.66
CA SER A 146 -17.78 -4.13 15.09
C SER A 146 -17.02 -3.23 16.08
N ARG A 147 -17.15 -1.90 15.95
CA ARG A 147 -16.56 -0.94 16.91
C ARG A 147 -16.92 -1.28 18.36
N ARG A 148 -18.14 -1.78 18.58
CA ARG A 148 -18.62 -2.23 19.89
C ARG A 148 -17.77 -3.37 20.45
N LYS A 149 -17.37 -4.37 19.65
CA LYS A 149 -16.50 -5.47 20.09
C LYS A 149 -15.14 -4.96 20.56
N LYS A 150 -14.50 -4.03 19.83
CA LYS A 150 -13.21 -3.43 20.25
C LYS A 150 -13.33 -2.65 21.59
N MET A 151 -14.43 -1.91 21.76
CA MET A 151 -14.69 -1.12 22.96
C MET A 151 -15.04 -2.00 24.18
N LEU A 152 -15.78 -3.08 23.96
CA LEU A 152 -16.06 -4.11 24.97
C LEU A 152 -14.78 -4.82 25.42
N THR A 153 -13.89 -5.18 24.50
CA THR A 153 -12.61 -5.81 24.85
C THR A 153 -11.71 -4.85 25.64
N ALA A 154 -11.59 -3.58 25.23
CA ALA A 154 -10.83 -2.59 25.97
C ALA A 154 -11.40 -2.35 27.38
N GLY A 155 -12.73 -2.26 27.50
CA GLY A 155 -13.42 -2.14 28.78
C GLY A 155 -13.21 -3.35 29.69
N ALA A 156 -13.27 -4.57 29.14
CA ALA A 156 -13.03 -5.80 29.87
C ALA A 156 -11.58 -5.91 30.38
N VAL A 157 -10.59 -5.51 29.57
CA VAL A 157 -9.18 -5.48 29.97
C VAL A 157 -8.95 -4.45 31.09
N LEU A 158 -9.58 -3.28 31.02
CA LEU A 158 -9.49 -2.27 32.07
C LEU A 158 -10.05 -2.78 33.41
N LEU A 159 -11.23 -3.40 33.38
CA LEU A 159 -11.87 -3.96 34.57
C LEU A 159 -11.06 -5.12 35.16
N LEU A 160 -10.50 -5.99 34.32
CA LEU A 160 -9.63 -7.07 34.77
C LEU A 160 -8.37 -6.52 35.46
N ASN A 161 -7.74 -5.47 34.89
CA ASN A 161 -6.57 -4.86 35.51
C ASN A 161 -6.89 -4.17 36.84
N LEU A 162 -8.02 -3.45 36.91
CA LEU A 162 -8.47 -2.82 38.16
C LEU A 162 -8.73 -3.86 39.25
N THR A 163 -9.34 -5.00 38.90
CA THR A 163 -9.59 -6.09 39.85
C THR A 163 -8.31 -6.83 40.26
N ILE A 164 -7.37 -7.04 39.34
CA ILE A 164 -6.05 -7.61 39.65
C ILE A 164 -5.27 -6.67 40.59
N SER A 165 -5.30 -5.36 40.35
CA SER A 165 -4.62 -4.36 41.18
C SER A 165 -5.17 -4.29 42.61
N THR A 166 -6.48 -4.45 42.79
CA THR A 166 -7.10 -4.40 44.14
C THR A 166 -6.89 -5.70 44.93
N VAL A 167 -6.76 -6.85 44.26
CA VAL A 167 -6.62 -8.16 44.91
C VAL A 167 -5.15 -8.48 45.24
N LEU A 168 -4.21 -8.17 44.34
CA LEU A 168 -2.81 -8.56 44.51
C LEU A 168 -1.93 -7.46 45.14
N GLY A 169 -2.46 -6.24 45.32
CA GLY A 169 -1.71 -5.11 45.90
C GLY A 169 -0.45 -4.70 45.11
N GLN A 170 -0.22 -5.30 43.95
CA GLN A 170 0.86 -4.99 43.04
C GLN A 170 0.33 -4.13 41.91
N VAL A 171 0.90 -2.93 41.76
CA VAL A 171 0.79 -2.14 40.54
C VAL A 171 1.60 -2.89 39.48
N ILE A 172 0.93 -3.63 38.62
CA ILE A 172 1.58 -4.16 37.42
C ILE A 172 1.76 -2.96 36.49
N GLU A 173 2.93 -2.31 36.55
CA GLU A 173 3.39 -1.42 35.48
C GLU A 173 3.60 -2.25 34.22
N ILE A 174 2.53 -2.44 33.46
CA ILE A 174 2.68 -2.72 32.03
C ILE A 174 3.04 -1.37 31.40
N PRO A 175 4.04 -1.30 30.50
CA PRO A 175 4.35 -0.07 29.79
C PRO A 175 3.17 0.28 28.87
N LEU A 176 2.19 0.98 29.43
CA LEU A 176 1.32 1.89 28.71
C LEU A 176 2.24 2.99 28.19
N PHE A 177 2.85 2.79 27.03
CA PHE A 177 3.43 3.90 26.29
C PHE A 177 2.28 4.76 25.70
N MET A 178 1.45 5.32 26.59
CA MET A 178 0.66 6.50 26.33
C MET A 178 1.45 7.67 26.93
N ASP A 179 2.42 8.12 26.15
CA ASP A 179 3.17 9.34 26.43
C ASP A 179 2.21 10.54 26.37
N ALA A 180 2.12 11.27 27.48
CA ALA A 180 1.22 12.40 27.71
C ALA A 180 1.73 13.65 26.97
N GLY A 181 1.71 13.60 25.65
CA GLY A 181 1.94 14.72 24.73
C GLY A 181 1.15 14.60 23.42
N ARG A 182 0.39 13.51 23.23
CA ARG A 182 -0.31 13.16 21.98
C ARG A 182 -1.84 13.15 22.06
N GLY A 183 -2.43 13.86 23.02
CA GLY A 183 -3.89 13.99 23.11
C GLY A 183 -4.48 14.80 21.94
N VAL A 184 -3.80 15.89 21.57
CA VAL A 184 -4.17 16.70 20.40
C VAL A 184 -3.76 16.04 19.09
N ASP A 185 -2.65 15.30 19.07
CA ASP A 185 -2.18 14.60 17.87
C ASP A 185 -3.06 13.39 17.53
N PHE A 186 -3.62 12.69 18.53
CA PHE A 186 -4.61 11.62 18.32
C PHE A 186 -5.98 12.15 17.88
N MET A 187 -6.37 13.33 18.38
CA MET A 187 -7.60 14.01 17.92
C MET A 187 -7.42 14.64 16.55
N ILE A 188 -6.24 15.17 16.21
CA ILE A 188 -5.89 15.69 14.89
C ILE A 188 -5.72 14.53 13.91
N GLU A 189 -5.08 13.41 14.27
CA GLU A 189 -5.09 12.19 13.45
C GLU A 189 -6.52 11.66 13.26
N GLN A 190 -7.37 11.66 14.30
CA GLN A 190 -8.79 11.30 14.14
C GLN A 190 -9.61 12.32 13.35
N MET A 191 -9.23 13.60 13.33
CA MET A 191 -9.90 14.66 12.57
C MET A 191 -9.40 14.70 11.12
N ILE A 192 -8.13 14.41 10.87
CA ILE A 192 -7.53 14.22 9.54
C ILE A 192 -8.04 12.90 8.93
N GLU A 193 -8.18 11.84 9.72
CA GLU A 193 -8.84 10.58 9.32
C GLU A 193 -10.37 10.76 9.08
N LYS A 194 -10.96 11.86 9.56
CA LYS A 194 -12.34 12.28 9.25
C LYS A 194 -12.45 13.22 8.04
N ALA A 195 -11.34 13.69 7.46
CA ALA A 195 -11.37 14.65 6.35
C ALA A 195 -11.41 14.02 4.95
N LEU A 196 -11.25 12.69 4.79
CA LEU A 196 -11.64 11.97 3.57
C LEU A 196 -11.99 10.51 3.92
N PRO A 197 -13.13 9.96 3.44
CA PRO A 197 -13.51 8.58 3.74
C PRO A 197 -12.68 7.61 2.89
N VAL A 198 -11.50 7.23 3.37
CA VAL A 198 -10.63 6.22 2.73
C VAL A 198 -10.88 4.75 3.16
N PRO A 199 -11.62 4.37 4.24
CA PRO A 199 -11.61 2.97 4.70
C PRO A 199 -12.53 2.01 3.91
N GLU A 200 -13.06 2.38 2.74
CA GLU A 200 -13.96 1.51 1.97
C GLU A 200 -13.32 0.80 0.77
N PHE A 201 -12.14 1.24 0.34
CA PHE A 201 -11.53 0.73 -0.89
C PHE A 201 -10.49 -0.37 -0.67
N VAL A 202 -9.98 -0.52 0.56
CA VAL A 202 -8.96 -1.51 0.91
C VAL A 202 -9.37 -2.27 2.15
N CYS A 203 -9.27 -3.59 2.04
CA CYS A 203 -9.48 -4.56 3.10
C CYS A 203 -8.11 -5.01 3.66
#